data_AF-A0A966SLS9-F1
#
_entry.id   AF-A0A966SLS9-F1
#
_cell.length_a   1.000
_cell.length_b   1.000
_cell.length_c   1.000
_cell.angle_alpha   90.00
_cell.angle_beta   90.00
_cell.angle_gamma   90.00
#
_symmetry.space_group_name_H-M   'P 1'
#
loop_
_entity.id
_entity.type
_entity.pdbx_description
1 polymer ?
#
loop_
_entity_poly.entity_id
_entity_poly.type
_entity_poly.pdbx_seq_one_letter_code
_entity_poly.pdbx_strand_id
1 'polypeptide(L)' 'MVDAVASVCPIDLTEVIEGRPAHGGIIHPSHDPSSRPQWPEAFWLLQHKTRLSYTLEAPSDFPLPMRVDALVAAVRAALG' A
#
# COMPACT_ATOMS: atom_id res chain seq x y z
N MET A 1 6.00 -7.70 4.24
CA MET A 1 5.40 -6.40 4.60
C MET A 1 4.05 -6.57 5.26
N VAL A 2 3.04 -7.11 4.55
CA VAL A 2 1.68 -7.33 5.10
C VAL A 2 1.71 -8.14 6.41
N ASP A 3 2.46 -9.24 6.47
CA ASP A 3 2.57 -10.06 7.70
C ASP A 3 3.11 -9.28 8.90
N ALA A 4 4.04 -8.35 8.67
CA ALA A 4 4.57 -7.50 9.74
C ALA A 4 3.49 -6.55 10.26
N VAL A 5 2.70 -5.96 9.35
CA VAL A 5 1.56 -5.09 9.71
C VAL A 5 0.48 -5.87 10.44
N ALA A 6 0.20 -7.11 10.04
CA ALA A 6 -0.84 -7.95 10.63
C ALA A 6 -0.64 -8.22 12.14
N SER A 7 0.60 -8.09 12.63
CA SER A 7 0.90 -8.18 14.08
C SER A 7 0.52 -6.92 14.88
N VAL A 8 0.20 -5.82 14.20
CA VAL A 8 -0.06 -4.49 14.80
C VAL A 8 -1.48 -4.00 14.50
N CYS A 9 -1.97 -4.19 13.28
CA CYS A 9 -3.26 -3.71 12.80
C CYS A 9 -3.91 -4.76 11.88
N PRO A 10 -5.24 -4.97 11.96
CA PRO A 10 -5.93 -5.90 11.06
C PRO A 10 -5.72 -5.53 9.59
N ILE A 11 -5.55 -6.55 8.74
CA ILE A 11 -5.45 -6.40 7.30
C ILE A 11 -6.85 -6.47 6.70
N ASP A 12 -7.18 -5.55 5.79
CA ASP A 12 -8.40 -5.67 4.98
C ASP A 12 -8.23 -6.81 3.97
N LEU A 13 -8.99 -7.88 4.15
CA LEU A 13 -8.95 -9.08 3.31
C LEU A 13 -10.12 -9.15 2.33
N THR A 14 -10.89 -8.07 2.18
CA THR A 14 -11.96 -8.01 1.20
C THR A 14 -11.40 -8.12 -0.23
N GLU A 15 -12.16 -8.77 -1.11
CA GLU A 15 -11.76 -8.93 -2.52
C GLU A 15 -11.81 -7.61 -3.31
N VAL A 16 -12.49 -6.59 -2.75
CA VAL A 16 -12.64 -5.27 -3.36
C VAL A 16 -12.45 -4.18 -2.30
N ILE A 17 -11.39 -3.38 -2.45
CA ILE A 17 -11.07 -2.23 -1.59
C ILE A 17 -11.23 -0.96 -2.42
N GLU A 18 -12.07 -0.02 -1.98
CA GLU A 18 -12.35 1.24 -2.70
C GLU A 18 -12.71 1.05 -4.18
N GLY A 19 -13.49 0.01 -4.48
CA GLY A 19 -13.91 -0.32 -5.85
C GLY A 19 -12.81 -0.95 -6.72
N ARG A 20 -11.70 -1.39 -6.13
CA ARG A 20 -10.57 -2.02 -6.83
C ARG A 20 -10.39 -3.46 -6.38
N PRO A 21 -10.12 -4.40 -7.30
CA PRO A 21 -9.74 -5.77 -6.92
C PRO A 21 -8.52 -5.76 -6.00
N ALA A 22 -8.62 -6.52 -4.91
CA ALA A 22 -7.58 -6.68 -3.93
C ALA A 22 -7.41 -8.16 -3.59
N HIS A 23 -6.20 -8.53 -3.16
CA HIS A 23 -5.90 -9.88 -2.68
C HIS A 23 -4.89 -9.80 -1.54
N GLY A 24 -5.24 -10.38 -0.38
CA GLY A 24 -4.37 -10.38 0.79
C GLY A 24 -4.01 -8.99 1.31
N GLY A 25 -4.93 -8.02 1.21
CA GLY A 25 -4.70 -6.62 1.60
C GLY A 25 -3.84 -5.81 0.63
N ILE A 26 -3.65 -6.28 -0.60
CA ILE A 26 -2.88 -5.57 -1.63
C ILE A 26 -3.78 -5.29 -2.83
N ILE A 27 -3.80 -4.02 -3.26
CA ILE A 27 -4.32 -3.62 -4.57
C ILE A 27 -3.15 -3.65 -5.55
N HIS A 28 -3.27 -4.41 -6.64
CA HIS A 28 -2.31 -4.40 -7.74
C HIS A 28 -2.79 -3.45 -8.85
N PRO A 29 -2.30 -2.20 -8.91
CA PRO A 29 -2.77 -1.25 -9.89
C PRO A 29 -2.27 -1.58 -11.30
N SER A 30 -3.00 -1.07 -12.31
CA SER A 30 -2.51 -1.08 -13.70
C SER A 30 -1.20 -0.32 -13.81
N HIS A 31 -0.26 -0.86 -14.58
CA HIS A 31 1.00 -0.20 -14.92
C HIS A 31 0.87 0.76 -16.12
N ASP A 32 -0.30 0.86 -16.74
CA ASP A 32 -0.58 1.80 -17.82
C ASP A 32 -0.76 3.21 -17.24
N PRO A 33 0.16 4.17 -17.49
CA PRO A 33 0.05 5.53 -16.97
C PRO A 33 -1.20 6.26 -17.46
N SER A 34 -1.74 5.88 -18.64
CA SER A 34 -2.95 6.49 -19.18
C SER A 34 -4.20 6.18 -18.35
N SER A 35 -4.18 5.06 -17.62
CA SER A 35 -5.28 4.64 -16.74
C SER A 35 -5.34 5.44 -15.43
N ARG A 36 -4.28 6.18 -15.09
CA ARG A 36 -4.11 6.87 -13.80
C ARG A 36 -3.38 8.20 -13.96
N PRO A 37 -4.00 9.19 -14.64
CA PRO A 37 -3.36 10.46 -14.98
C PRO A 37 -2.97 11.31 -13.76
N GLN A 38 -3.59 11.08 -12.61
CA GLN A 38 -3.29 11.78 -11.36
C GLN A 38 -2.03 11.26 -10.65
N TRP A 39 -1.41 10.17 -11.13
CA TRP A 39 -0.26 9.53 -10.48
C TRP A 39 1.04 9.64 -11.31
N PRO A 40 1.32 10.78 -11.99
CA PRO A 40 2.39 10.86 -12.97
C PRO A 40 3.77 10.62 -12.36
N GLU A 41 4.00 11.07 -11.12
CA GLU A 41 5.27 10.88 -10.42
C GLU A 41 5.54 9.41 -10.09
N ALA A 42 4.54 8.68 -9.56
CA ALA A 42 4.70 7.27 -9.21
C ALA A 42 5.07 6.42 -10.43
N PHE A 43 4.42 6.65 -11.58
CA PHE A 43 4.77 5.98 -12.83
C PHE A 43 6.14 6.39 -13.33
N TRP A 44 6.48 7.68 -13.27
CA TRP A 44 7.79 8.14 -13.71
C TRP A 44 8.92 7.49 -12.88
N LEU A 45 8.77 7.40 -11.56
CA LEU A 45 9.70 6.73 -10.68
C LEU A 45 9.81 5.23 -11.00
N LEU A 46 8.69 4.54 -11.21
CA LEU A 46 8.68 3.12 -11.58
C LEU A 46 9.33 2.85 -12.94
N GLN A 47 9.22 3.78 -13.89
CA GLN A 47 9.82 3.65 -15.22
C GLN A 47 11.31 4.01 -15.25
N HIS A 48 11.78 4.92 -14.39
CA HIS A 48 13.11 5.52 -14.53
C HIS A 48 14.04 5.37 -13.32
N LYS A 49 13.51 5.09 -12.12
CA LYS A 49 14.26 5.22 -10.85
C LYS A 49 14.20 4.01 -9.94
N THR A 50 13.13 3.23 -9.98
CA THR A 50 12.95 2.08 -9.09
C THR A 50 12.16 0.97 -9.78
N ARG A 51 12.33 -0.26 -9.31
CA ARG A 51 11.54 -1.43 -9.75
C ARG A 51 10.24 -1.58 -8.98
N LEU A 52 10.12 -0.92 -7.82
CA LEU A 52 9.00 -1.07 -6.90
C LEU A 52 8.57 0.30 -6.39
N SER A 53 7.26 0.52 -6.35
CA SER A 53 6.62 1.70 -5.75
C SER A 53 5.40 1.22 -4.98
N TYR A 54 5.30 1.60 -3.71
CA TYR A 54 4.21 1.19 -2.83
C TYR A 54 3.56 2.42 -2.20
N THR A 55 2.24 2.42 -2.16
CA THR A 55 1.45 3.31 -1.30
C THR A 55 1.01 2.49 -0.09
N LEU A 56 1.37 2.95 1.11
CA LEU A 56 1.04 2.28 2.37
C LEU A 56 -0.04 3.09 3.07
N GLU A 57 -1.13 2.42 3.43
CA GLU A 57 -2.32 3.05 4.00
C GLU A 57 -2.67 2.38 5.32
N ALA A 58 -3.09 3.18 6.31
CA ALA A 58 -3.54 2.68 7.60
C ALA A 58 -4.97 3.18 7.86
N PRO A 59 -5.87 2.29 8.33
CA PRO A 59 -7.30 2.60 8.47
C PRO A 59 -7.54 3.71 9.50
N SER A 60 -8.28 4.75 9.11
CA SER A 60 -8.55 5.92 9.96
C SER A 60 -9.43 5.61 11.16
N ASP A 61 -10.15 4.49 11.14
CA ASP A 61 -11.06 4.05 12.21
C ASP A 61 -10.34 3.57 13.47
N PHE A 62 -9.02 3.38 13.39
CA PHE A 62 -8.20 2.96 14.51
C PHE A 62 -7.48 4.13 15.20
N PRO A 63 -7.11 3.99 16.49
CA PRO A 63 -6.35 5.00 17.21
C PRO A 63 -5.08 5.41 16.45
N LEU A 64 -4.75 6.72 16.49
CA LEU A 64 -3.57 7.25 15.82
C LEU A 64 -2.27 6.49 16.13
N PRO A 65 -1.97 6.08 17.39
CA PRO A 65 -0.78 5.29 17.67
C PRO A 65 -0.70 3.98 16.87
N MET A 66 -1.80 3.23 16.80
CA MET A 66 -1.85 1.98 16.03
C MET A 66 -1.58 2.21 14.54
N ARG A 67 -2.12 3.29 13.98
CA ARG A 67 -1.90 3.65 12.57
C ARG A 67 -0.44 4.00 12.29
N VAL A 68 0.20 4.75 13.20
CA VAL A 68 1.63 5.07 13.11
C VAL A 68 2.45 3.79 13.21
N ASP A 69 2.17 2.94 14.19
CA ASP A 69 2.90 1.69 14.39
C ASP A 69 2.76 0.74 13.19
N ALA A 70 1.58 0.65 12.58
CA ALA A 70 1.34 -0.12 11.36
C ALA A 70 2.20 0.39 10.19
N LEU A 71 2.22 1.70 9.94
CA LEU A 71 3.01 2.29 8.86
C LEU A 71 4.52 2.14 9.12
N VAL A 72 4.97 2.31 10.37
CA VAL A 72 6.38 2.08 10.76
C VAL A 72 6.77 0.62 10.54
N ALA A 73 5.93 -0.33 10.96
CA ALA A 73 6.17 -1.76 10.75
C ALA A 73 6.26 -2.10 9.25
N ALA A 74 5.36 -1.53 8.44
CA ALA A 74 5.36 -1.71 6.99
C ALA A 74 6.66 -1.20 6.34
N VAL A 75 7.09 0.02 6.67
CA VAL A 75 8.32 0.63 6.12
C VAL A 75 9.56 -0.14 6.56
N ARG A 76 9.67 -0.53 7.83
CA ARG A 76 10.79 -1.36 8.32
C ARG A 76 10.86 -2.68 7.56
N ALA A 77 9.73 -3.37 7.43
CA ALA A 77 9.65 -4.63 6.70
C ALA A 77 9.94 -4.48 5.19
N ALA A 78 9.78 -3.28 4.61
CA ALA A 78 10.12 -2.99 3.22
C ALA A 78 11.63 -2.85 2.99
N LEU A 79 12.36 -2.39 4.00
CA LEU A 79 13.78 -2.06 3.91
C LEU A 79 14.70 -3.23 4.28
N GLY A 80 14.19 -4.24 5.00
CA GLY A 80 14.97 -5.37 5.52
C GLY A 80 15.40 -5.15 6.96
#